data_AF-A0A317SJI8-F1
#
_entry.id   AF-A0A317SJI8-F1
#
_cell.length_a   1.000
_cell.length_b   1.000
_cell.length_c   1.000
_cell.angle_alpha   90.00
_cell.angle_beta   90.00
_cell.angle_gamma   90.00
#
_symmetry.space_group_name_H-M   'P 1'
#
loop_
_entity.id
_entity.type
_entity.pdbx_description
1 polymer ?
#
loop_
_entity_poly.entity_id
_entity_poly.type
_entity_poly.pdbx_seq_one_letter_code
_entity_poly.pdbx_strand_id
1 'polypeptide(L)'
;MFGRVLNPVFNSVQGTIFVSVIKAASALTASSALRIDALSRDPRCPCSEAAMNVLLRSFNSTLGERTVAATTAPTLQAIGKKAATIRLANDLFKLYFKMNQIRLCATIHSNIKTASIPSYLDLYPKSEQCAYNYYHGRHYFYADQFVNALSTLERAYALARPRDHKQRKMIARYMIAAAIILGKFPSDVLLARPECAGLGGMFLPICHAIRLGDFRGFRRALGDEGPDPGRKQFWIRTELYLILKLRCQILLWRGLVRRAYLLTRPEQTGMRRKGPPTLDMRNILILARFLHGPERVDNPLFLGEGFHCDEDSDTDSDPGDDETSYYGLRLETVDVECAIISLLDQGFIRGYIARQSSGPVLVLGKSDAFPPVAELYREERFPEEDIMESDYEGGPFSAHIASAVASGGGNVVRLSGVKPIGFKG
;
A
#
# COMPACT_ATOMS: atom_id res chain seq x y z
N MET A 1 11.79 -21.76 28.13
CA MET A 1 13.23 -21.79 28.45
C MET A 1 13.96 -20.56 27.93
N PHE A 2 13.84 -20.22 26.65
CA PHE A 2 14.51 -19.08 26.00
C PHE A 2 14.47 -17.75 26.79
N GLY A 3 13.27 -17.22 27.04
CA GLY A 3 13.11 -15.91 27.66
C GLY A 3 13.49 -15.83 29.13
N ARG A 4 13.59 -16.97 29.83
CA ARG A 4 13.94 -17.02 31.26
C ARG A 4 15.45 -17.07 31.50
N VAL A 5 16.24 -17.57 30.56
CA VAL A 5 17.70 -17.79 30.76
C VAL A 5 18.56 -16.87 29.89
N LEU A 6 18.19 -16.66 28.61
CA LEU A 6 19.05 -15.89 27.69
C LEU A 6 18.93 -14.38 27.87
N ASN A 7 17.75 -13.86 28.24
CA ASN A 7 17.57 -12.43 28.44
C ASN A 7 18.41 -11.87 29.61
N PRO A 8 18.45 -12.52 30.80
CA PRO A 8 19.34 -12.09 31.87
C PRO A 8 20.83 -12.17 31.50
N VAL A 9 21.25 -13.24 30.82
CA VAL A 9 22.65 -13.44 30.41
C VAL A 9 23.08 -12.39 29.38
N PHE A 10 22.18 -11.98 28.49
CA PHE A 10 22.48 -10.94 27.50
C PHE A 10 22.54 -9.53 28.09
N ASN A 11 21.81 -9.27 29.16
CA ASN A 11 21.89 -8.01 29.88
C ASN A 11 23.23 -7.83 30.61
N SER A 12 24.04 -8.89 30.77
CA SER A 12 25.39 -8.84 31.33
C SER A 12 26.38 -8.07 30.43
N VAL A 13 27.45 -7.53 31.03
CA VAL A 13 28.54 -6.80 30.36
C VAL A 13 29.26 -7.66 29.31
N GLN A 14 29.25 -9.00 29.47
CA GLN A 14 29.82 -9.96 28.51
C GLN A 14 28.87 -10.32 27.35
N GLY A 15 27.70 -9.69 27.26
CA GLY A 15 26.66 -10.02 26.28
C GLY A 15 27.08 -9.91 24.80
N THR A 16 28.17 -9.18 24.50
CA THR A 16 28.76 -9.09 23.15
C THR A 16 29.18 -10.46 22.60
N ILE A 17 29.70 -11.35 23.45
CA ILE A 17 30.11 -12.72 23.05
C ILE A 17 28.88 -13.55 22.65
N PHE A 18 27.71 -13.24 23.23
CA PHE A 18 26.46 -13.96 23.02
C PHE A 18 25.64 -13.46 21.82
N VAL A 19 26.12 -12.47 21.06
CA VAL A 19 25.39 -11.93 19.89
C VAL A 19 25.05 -13.03 18.88
N SER A 20 26.00 -13.90 18.54
CA SER A 20 25.79 -15.02 17.61
C SER A 20 24.75 -16.01 18.15
N VAL A 21 24.85 -16.35 19.44
CA VAL A 21 23.89 -17.22 20.13
C VAL A 21 22.50 -16.62 20.06
N ILE A 22 22.34 -15.33 20.36
CA ILE A 22 21.04 -14.66 20.37
C ILE A 22 20.43 -14.56 18.98
N LYS A 23 21.24 -14.30 17.95
CA LYS A 23 20.76 -14.34 16.56
C LYS A 23 20.23 -15.72 16.16
N ALA A 24 20.94 -16.78 16.53
CA ALA A 24 20.50 -18.15 16.24
C ALA A 24 19.26 -18.51 17.04
N ALA A 25 19.28 -18.13 18.32
CA ALA A 25 18.26 -18.48 19.26
C ALA A 25 16.96 -17.69 18.96
N SER A 26 17.04 -16.42 18.53
CA SER A 26 15.87 -15.63 18.07
C SER A 26 15.23 -16.27 16.85
N ALA A 27 16.06 -16.71 15.90
CA ALA A 27 15.63 -17.40 14.69
C ALA A 27 14.84 -18.67 15.03
N LEU A 28 15.40 -19.49 15.91
CA LEU A 28 14.76 -20.73 16.37
C LEU A 28 13.44 -20.43 17.08
N THR A 29 13.42 -19.49 18.02
CA THR A 29 12.22 -19.14 18.78
C THR A 29 11.10 -18.66 17.86
N ALA A 30 11.38 -17.74 16.94
CA ALA A 30 10.39 -17.28 15.97
C ALA A 30 9.91 -18.42 15.06
N SER A 31 10.83 -19.24 14.53
CA SER A 31 10.47 -20.33 13.62
C SER A 31 9.66 -21.43 14.29
N SER A 32 9.99 -21.78 15.53
CA SER A 32 9.27 -22.78 16.32
C SER A 32 7.88 -22.28 16.71
N ALA A 33 7.76 -21.03 17.16
CA ALA A 33 6.46 -20.43 17.48
C ALA A 33 5.52 -20.44 16.27
N LEU A 34 6.01 -20.00 15.11
CA LEU A 34 5.24 -20.00 13.86
C LEU A 34 4.80 -21.42 13.43
N ARG A 35 5.66 -22.43 13.64
CA ARG A 35 5.33 -23.83 13.31
C ARG A 35 4.32 -24.42 14.28
N ILE A 36 4.46 -24.14 15.58
CA ILE A 36 3.54 -24.63 16.61
C ILE A 36 2.14 -24.04 16.38
N ASP A 37 2.04 -22.73 16.14
CA ASP A 37 0.73 -22.11 15.86
C ASP A 37 0.12 -22.62 14.55
N ALA A 38 0.94 -22.88 13.52
CA ALA A 38 0.47 -23.49 12.28
C ALA A 38 -0.11 -24.91 12.48
N LEU A 39 0.41 -25.66 13.45
CA LEU A 39 -0.12 -26.98 13.82
C LEU A 39 -1.35 -26.87 14.73
N SER A 40 -1.34 -25.93 15.68
CA SER A 40 -2.43 -25.74 16.63
C SER A 40 -3.71 -25.21 15.98
N ARG A 41 -3.60 -24.52 14.83
CA ARG A 41 -4.71 -23.88 14.09
C ARG A 41 -5.58 -22.92 14.94
N ASP A 42 -5.04 -22.43 16.06
CA ASP A 42 -5.72 -21.45 16.90
C ASP A 42 -5.63 -20.07 16.22
N PRO A 43 -6.76 -19.36 15.99
CA PRO A 43 -6.75 -18.03 15.39
C PRO A 43 -5.94 -17.00 16.19
N ARG A 44 -5.75 -17.21 17.51
CA ARG A 44 -5.07 -16.25 18.39
C ARG A 44 -3.54 -16.35 18.38
N CYS A 45 -2.96 -17.40 17.79
CA CYS A 45 -1.50 -17.60 17.70
C CYS A 45 -0.73 -17.33 19.02
N PRO A 46 -1.11 -17.99 20.14
CA PRO A 46 -0.57 -17.66 21.47
C PRO A 46 0.94 -17.89 21.59
N CYS A 47 1.51 -18.84 20.83
CA CYS A 47 2.95 -19.09 20.88
C CYS A 47 3.73 -17.97 20.19
N SER A 48 3.22 -17.44 19.08
CA SER A 48 3.79 -16.30 18.37
C SER A 48 3.75 -15.03 19.21
N GLU A 49 2.66 -14.80 19.96
CA GLU A 49 2.55 -13.67 20.88
C GLU A 49 3.55 -13.79 22.05
N ALA A 50 3.67 -14.97 22.66
CA ALA A 50 4.64 -15.22 23.71
C ALA A 50 6.09 -15.03 23.22
N ALA A 51 6.40 -15.53 22.00
CA ALA A 51 7.70 -15.35 21.37
C ALA A 51 7.99 -13.87 21.08
N MET A 52 7.00 -13.13 20.56
CA MET A 52 7.10 -11.69 20.30
C MET A 52 7.47 -10.91 21.56
N ASN A 53 6.77 -11.13 22.68
CA ASN A 53 7.04 -10.45 23.95
C ASN A 53 8.45 -10.73 24.51
N VAL A 54 8.98 -11.92 24.24
CA VAL A 54 10.35 -12.28 24.61
C VAL A 54 11.36 -11.56 23.72
N LEU A 55 11.16 -11.60 22.40
CA LEU A 55 12.05 -10.96 21.42
C LEU A 55 12.04 -9.43 21.54
N LEU A 56 10.89 -8.82 21.85
CA LEU A 56 10.78 -7.37 22.02
C LEU A 56 11.61 -6.88 23.21
N ARG A 57 11.61 -7.62 24.32
CA ARG A 57 12.50 -7.33 25.46
C ARG A 57 13.97 -7.47 25.09
N SER A 58 14.33 -8.53 24.35
CA SER A 58 15.71 -8.70 23.85
C SER A 58 16.11 -7.56 22.91
N PHE A 59 15.20 -7.12 22.05
CA PHE A 59 15.40 -6.01 21.11
C PHE A 59 15.64 -4.69 21.85
N ASN A 60 14.77 -4.32 22.79
CA ASN A 60 14.94 -3.09 23.58
C ASN A 60 16.24 -3.10 24.39
N SER A 61 16.66 -4.27 24.89
CA SER A 61 17.98 -4.42 25.54
C SER A 61 19.15 -4.14 24.59
N THR A 62 19.09 -4.58 23.32
CA THR A 62 20.15 -4.25 22.34
C THR A 62 20.29 -2.75 22.05
N LEU A 63 19.18 -2.00 22.15
CA LEU A 63 19.16 -0.57 21.83
C LEU A 63 19.72 0.29 22.98
N GLY A 64 19.54 -0.15 24.22
CA GLY A 64 19.98 0.57 25.41
C GLY A 64 21.49 0.58 25.62
N GLU A 65 22.26 -0.23 24.88
CA GLU A 65 23.71 -0.22 24.99
C GLU A 65 24.32 1.01 24.28
N ARG A 66 24.95 1.89 25.05
CA ARG A 66 25.71 3.03 24.52
C ARG A 66 26.94 2.48 23.80
N THR A 67 26.96 2.59 22.48
CA THR A 67 28.14 2.29 21.67
C THR A 67 29.25 3.26 22.06
N VAL A 68 30.31 2.75 22.68
CA VAL A 68 31.51 3.53 22.95
C VAL A 68 32.17 3.81 21.59
N ALA A 69 32.09 5.06 21.15
CA ALA A 69 32.73 5.52 19.92
C ALA A 69 34.26 5.47 20.12
N ALA A 70 34.86 4.33 19.80
CA ALA A 70 36.31 4.20 19.72
C ALA A 70 36.65 3.56 18.38
N THR A 71 37.50 4.23 17.62
CA THR A 71 38.14 3.88 16.34
C THR A 71 37.43 4.30 15.05
N THR A 72 38.28 4.72 14.11
CA THR A 72 38.04 5.45 12.85
C THR A 72 37.33 4.66 11.74
N ALA A 73 36.75 3.50 12.04
CA ALA A 73 35.80 2.81 11.17
C ALA A 73 34.94 1.84 12.02
N PRO A 74 33.61 2.00 12.07
CA PRO A 74 32.76 1.12 12.88
C PRO A 74 32.74 -0.30 12.29
N THR A 75 33.30 -1.27 13.00
CA THR A 75 33.14 -2.70 12.67
C THR A 75 31.94 -3.28 13.41
N LEU A 76 31.35 -4.38 12.90
CA LEU A 76 30.21 -5.05 13.54
C LEU A 76 30.53 -5.56 14.97
N GLN A 77 31.80 -5.80 15.27
CA GLN A 77 32.27 -6.12 16.63
C GLN A 77 32.34 -4.89 17.54
N ALA A 78 32.71 -3.72 17.00
CA ALA A 78 32.73 -2.45 17.75
C ALA A 78 31.32 -1.96 18.12
N ILE A 79 30.30 -2.41 17.39
CA ILE A 79 28.89 -2.06 17.62
C ILE A 79 28.27 -2.89 18.78
N GLY A 80 28.97 -3.91 19.29
CA GLY A 80 28.55 -4.66 20.49
C GLY A 80 27.21 -5.40 20.30
N LYS A 81 26.30 -5.28 21.27
CA LYS A 81 24.98 -5.93 21.24
C LYS A 81 24.07 -5.38 20.14
N LYS A 82 24.30 -4.15 19.66
CA LYS A 82 23.56 -3.59 18.51
C LYS A 82 23.76 -4.40 17.23
N ALA A 83 24.81 -5.22 17.13
CA ALA A 83 24.99 -6.16 16.02
C ALA A 83 23.85 -7.18 15.90
N ALA A 84 23.10 -7.46 16.98
CA ALA A 84 21.92 -8.34 16.99
C ALA A 84 20.62 -7.64 16.57
N THR A 85 20.57 -6.29 16.58
CA THR A 85 19.32 -5.53 16.47
C THR A 85 18.55 -5.80 15.18
N ILE A 86 19.20 -5.76 14.01
CA ILE A 86 18.51 -5.99 12.73
C ILE A 86 18.02 -7.43 12.61
N ARG A 87 18.77 -8.41 13.11
CA ARG A 87 18.31 -9.81 13.14
C ARG A 87 17.05 -9.97 13.98
N LEU A 88 17.04 -9.37 15.18
CA LEU A 88 15.89 -9.38 16.10
C LEU A 88 14.69 -8.65 15.50
N ALA A 89 14.90 -7.47 14.89
CA ALA A 89 13.87 -6.72 14.19
C ALA A 89 13.24 -7.57 13.07
N ASN A 90 14.05 -8.26 12.26
CA ASN A 90 13.55 -9.14 11.21
C ASN A 90 12.71 -10.32 11.74
N ASP A 91 13.07 -10.89 12.89
CA ASP A 91 12.27 -11.94 13.52
C ASP A 91 10.99 -11.39 14.16
N LEU A 92 11.03 -10.18 14.73
CA LEU A 92 9.84 -9.47 15.22
C LEU A 92 8.87 -9.15 14.07
N PHE A 93 9.36 -8.61 12.96
CA PHE A 93 8.55 -8.34 11.77
C PHE A 93 7.87 -9.61 11.26
N LYS A 94 8.58 -10.75 11.18
CA LYS A 94 7.96 -12.04 10.82
C LYS A 94 6.76 -12.38 11.68
N LEU A 95 6.87 -12.20 12.99
CA LEU A 95 5.78 -12.47 13.93
C LEU A 95 4.64 -11.45 13.76
N TYR A 96 4.94 -10.16 13.67
CA TYR A 96 3.94 -9.11 13.47
C TYR A 96 3.13 -9.31 12.19
N PHE A 97 3.80 -9.61 11.08
CA PHE A 97 3.11 -9.91 9.82
C PHE A 97 2.26 -11.18 9.90
N LYS A 98 2.70 -12.21 10.63
CA LYS A 98 1.89 -13.43 10.83
C LYS A 98 0.62 -13.15 11.64
N MET A 99 0.71 -12.32 12.67
CA MET A 99 -0.40 -11.97 13.56
C MET A 99 -1.26 -10.82 13.02
N ASN A 100 -0.98 -10.32 11.81
CA ASN A 100 -1.62 -9.16 11.21
C ASN A 100 -1.51 -7.87 12.05
N GLN A 101 -0.44 -7.74 12.84
CA GLN A 101 -0.14 -6.56 13.69
C GLN A 101 0.89 -5.65 13.01
N ILE A 102 0.65 -5.30 11.75
CA ILE A 102 1.61 -4.58 10.90
C ILE A 102 1.94 -3.20 11.48
N ARG A 103 0.98 -2.57 12.18
CA ARG A 103 1.12 -1.26 12.84
C ARG A 103 2.30 -1.20 13.82
N LEU A 104 2.57 -2.29 14.53
CA LEU A 104 3.67 -2.37 15.51
C LEU A 104 5.06 -2.26 14.86
N CYS A 105 5.15 -2.45 13.54
CA CYS A 105 6.42 -2.27 12.83
C CYS A 105 6.91 -0.82 12.90
N ALA A 106 6.01 0.17 12.93
CA ALA A 106 6.37 1.59 13.03
C ALA A 106 7.22 1.88 14.27
N THR A 107 6.82 1.32 15.43
CA THR A 107 7.57 1.46 16.69
C THR A 107 8.99 0.89 16.58
N ILE A 108 9.15 -0.26 15.93
CA ILE A 108 10.49 -0.85 15.71
C ILE A 108 11.33 0.04 14.79
N HIS A 109 10.75 0.57 13.71
CA HIS A 109 11.46 1.49 12.81
C HIS A 109 11.90 2.76 13.53
N SER A 110 11.03 3.37 14.33
CA SER A 110 11.36 4.55 15.15
C SER A 110 12.50 4.26 16.12
N ASN A 111 12.41 3.16 16.87
CA ASN A 111 13.46 2.74 17.81
C ASN A 111 14.83 2.50 17.15
N ILE A 112 14.84 1.95 15.93
CA ILE A 112 16.06 1.76 15.13
C ILE A 112 16.64 3.11 14.68
N LYS A 113 15.79 4.06 14.25
CA LYS A 113 16.20 5.43 13.88
C LYS A 113 16.80 6.16 15.07
N THR A 114 16.16 6.12 16.24
CA THR A 114 16.65 6.73 17.49
C THR A 114 18.00 6.16 17.91
N ALA A 115 18.21 4.85 17.73
CA ALA A 115 19.50 4.22 17.98
C ALA A 115 20.59 4.53 16.93
N SER A 116 20.28 5.37 15.93
CA SER A 116 21.15 5.79 14.81
C SER A 116 21.69 4.64 13.97
N ILE A 117 20.97 3.51 13.95
CA ILE A 117 21.35 2.29 13.20
C ILE A 117 21.21 2.42 11.67
N PRO A 118 20.32 3.24 11.08
CA PRO A 118 20.20 3.35 9.62
C PRO A 118 21.49 3.73 8.91
N SER A 119 22.31 4.60 9.50
CA SER A 119 23.64 4.98 8.97
C SER A 119 24.66 3.83 9.01
N TYR A 120 24.42 2.83 9.87
CA TYR A 120 25.26 1.65 10.06
C TYR A 120 24.66 0.41 9.39
N LEU A 121 23.55 0.53 8.66
CA LEU A 121 22.85 -0.63 8.09
C LEU A 121 23.75 -1.43 7.13
N ASP A 122 24.65 -0.75 6.42
CA ASP A 122 25.60 -1.36 5.50
C ASP A 122 26.62 -2.28 6.18
N LEU A 123 26.82 -2.13 7.49
CA LEU A 123 27.70 -2.99 8.29
C LEU A 123 27.09 -4.35 8.61
N TYR A 124 25.77 -4.49 8.51
CA TYR A 124 25.07 -5.74 8.77
C TYR A 124 25.21 -6.69 7.57
N PRO A 125 25.08 -8.02 7.76
CA PRO A 125 25.09 -8.97 6.65
C PRO A 125 24.02 -8.64 5.60
N LYS A 126 24.35 -8.76 4.31
CA LYS A 126 23.41 -8.48 3.19
C LYS A 126 22.09 -9.25 3.30
N SER A 127 22.11 -10.46 3.87
CA SER A 127 20.89 -11.25 4.12
C SER A 127 19.95 -10.60 5.15
N GLU A 128 20.51 -10.04 6.22
CA GLU A 128 19.75 -9.31 7.25
C GLU A 128 19.23 -7.98 6.70
N GLN A 129 20.05 -7.25 5.93
CA GLN A 129 19.64 -6.03 5.24
C GLN A 129 18.50 -6.29 4.24
N CYS A 130 18.58 -7.36 3.45
CA CYS A 130 17.56 -7.72 2.47
C CYS A 130 16.22 -8.01 3.16
N ALA A 131 16.23 -8.80 4.23
CA ALA A 131 15.03 -9.11 5.01
C ALA A 131 14.43 -7.85 5.66
N TYR A 132 15.27 -6.96 6.19
CA TYR A 132 14.84 -5.69 6.78
C TYR A 132 14.14 -4.81 5.76
N ASN A 133 14.79 -4.58 4.60
CA ASN A 133 14.21 -3.77 3.53
C ASN A 133 12.91 -4.40 2.97
N TYR A 134 12.82 -5.72 2.89
CA TYR A 134 11.58 -6.39 2.48
C TYR A 134 10.41 -6.08 3.43
N TYR A 135 10.61 -6.22 4.74
CA TYR A 135 9.54 -5.93 5.72
C TYR A 135 9.24 -4.44 5.81
N HIS A 136 10.26 -3.58 5.75
CA HIS A 136 10.08 -2.14 5.76
C HIS A 136 9.31 -1.64 4.53
N GLY A 137 9.67 -2.14 3.33
CA GLY A 137 8.95 -1.83 2.10
C GLY A 137 7.51 -2.32 2.12
N ARG A 138 7.24 -3.48 2.72
CA ARG A 138 5.86 -3.95 2.95
C ARG A 138 5.12 -3.09 3.96
N HIS A 139 5.75 -2.67 5.06
CA HIS A 139 5.13 -1.75 6.01
C HIS A 139 4.70 -0.45 5.32
N TYR A 140 5.57 0.16 4.51
CA TYR A 140 5.20 1.32 3.68
C TYR A 140 4.06 1.02 2.71
N PHE A 141 4.05 -0.18 2.11
CA PHE A 141 2.99 -0.60 1.20
C PHE A 141 1.61 -0.64 1.88
N TYR A 142 1.52 -1.12 3.14
CA TYR A 142 0.26 -1.11 3.91
C TYR A 142 -0.07 0.26 4.50
N ALA A 143 0.92 1.14 4.64
CA ALA A 143 0.73 2.54 5.02
C ALA A 143 0.42 3.45 3.82
N ASP A 144 0.14 2.88 2.64
CA ASP A 144 -0.14 3.58 1.38
C ASP A 144 0.98 4.53 0.88
N GLN A 145 2.20 4.40 1.42
CA GLN A 145 3.38 5.15 0.99
C GLN A 145 4.09 4.43 -0.15
N PHE A 146 3.45 4.39 -1.33
CA PHE A 146 3.92 3.56 -2.46
C PHE A 146 5.28 3.97 -3.02
N VAL A 147 5.64 5.26 -2.97
CA VAL A 147 6.95 5.76 -3.42
C VAL A 147 8.07 5.17 -2.55
N ASN A 148 7.93 5.30 -1.22
CA ASN A 148 8.86 4.74 -0.23
C ASN A 148 8.89 3.22 -0.27
N ALA A 149 7.73 2.59 -0.48
CA ALA A 149 7.62 1.15 -0.64
C ALA A 149 8.42 0.67 -1.86
N LEU A 150 8.25 1.32 -3.03
CA LEU A 150 8.94 0.93 -4.25
C LEU A 150 10.46 1.05 -4.09
N SER A 151 10.98 2.20 -3.64
CA SER A 151 12.43 2.42 -3.48
C SER A 151 13.05 1.42 -2.50
N THR A 152 12.38 1.15 -1.39
CA THR A 152 12.85 0.20 -0.37
C THR A 152 12.82 -1.25 -0.88
N LEU A 153 11.78 -1.63 -1.63
CA LEU A 153 11.64 -2.97 -2.23
C LEU A 153 12.65 -3.19 -3.37
N GLU A 154 12.95 -2.18 -4.17
CA GLU A 154 14.01 -2.22 -5.18
C GLU A 154 15.37 -2.47 -4.52
N ARG A 155 15.65 -1.78 -3.41
CA ARG A 155 16.86 -2.04 -2.62
C ARG A 155 16.89 -3.46 -2.05
N ALA A 156 15.76 -3.95 -1.53
CA ALA A 156 15.66 -5.34 -1.06
C ALA A 156 15.93 -6.34 -2.19
N TYR A 157 15.40 -6.08 -3.39
CA TYR A 157 15.56 -6.94 -4.56
C TYR A 157 17.01 -6.94 -5.08
N ALA A 158 17.69 -5.79 -5.06
CA ALA A 158 19.10 -5.68 -5.40
C ALA A 158 20.02 -6.45 -4.42
N LEU A 159 19.68 -6.46 -3.13
CA LEU A 159 20.41 -7.22 -2.10
C LEU A 159 20.16 -8.74 -2.18
N ALA A 160 19.06 -9.18 -2.79
CA ALA A 160 18.70 -10.59 -2.88
C ALA A 160 19.53 -11.34 -3.95
N ARG A 161 20.12 -12.47 -3.56
CA ARG A 161 20.97 -13.28 -4.45
C ARG A 161 20.16 -13.76 -5.66
N PRO A 162 20.69 -13.67 -6.90
CA PRO A 162 19.98 -14.11 -8.10
C PRO A 162 19.50 -15.57 -8.08
N ARG A 163 20.22 -16.44 -7.37
CA ARG A 163 19.87 -17.87 -7.21
C ARG A 163 18.65 -18.11 -6.31
N ASP A 164 18.34 -17.19 -5.39
CA ASP A 164 17.26 -17.34 -4.42
C ASP A 164 15.91 -16.92 -5.03
N HIS A 165 15.46 -17.66 -6.06
CA HIS A 165 14.27 -17.31 -6.84
C HIS A 165 13.00 -17.13 -6.00
N LYS A 166 12.82 -17.96 -4.96
CA LYS A 166 11.66 -17.86 -4.06
C LYS A 166 11.61 -16.50 -3.34
N GLN A 167 12.73 -16.06 -2.79
CA GLN A 167 12.82 -14.78 -2.07
C GLN A 167 12.68 -13.61 -3.04
N ARG A 168 13.37 -13.65 -4.18
CA ARG A 168 13.25 -12.62 -5.23
C ARG A 168 11.82 -12.50 -5.75
N LYS A 169 11.12 -13.63 -5.95
CA LYS A 169 9.71 -13.65 -6.35
C LYS A 169 8.80 -13.00 -5.31
N MET A 170 9.05 -13.23 -4.02
CA MET A 170 8.28 -12.58 -2.94
C MET A 170 8.44 -11.06 -2.96
N ILE A 171 9.68 -10.58 -3.08
CA ILE A 171 9.98 -9.15 -3.17
C ILE A 171 9.38 -8.54 -4.45
N ALA A 172 9.58 -9.20 -5.60
CA ALA A 172 9.12 -8.72 -6.89
C ALA A 172 7.61 -8.52 -6.97
N ARG A 173 6.79 -9.36 -6.31
CA ARG A 173 5.32 -9.18 -6.28
C ARG A 173 4.90 -7.83 -5.71
N TYR A 174 5.42 -7.46 -4.55
CA TYR A 174 5.10 -6.17 -3.91
C TYR A 174 5.73 -5.00 -4.68
N MET A 175 6.93 -5.19 -5.21
CA MET A 175 7.62 -4.19 -6.03
C MET A 175 6.82 -3.85 -7.30
N ILE A 176 6.36 -4.87 -8.03
CA ILE A 176 5.53 -4.70 -9.23
C ILE A 176 4.18 -4.08 -8.88
N ALA A 177 3.53 -4.53 -7.80
CA ALA A 177 2.27 -3.95 -7.34
C ALA A 177 2.41 -2.45 -7.02
N ALA A 178 3.44 -2.07 -6.26
CA ALA A 178 3.73 -0.67 -5.95
C ALA A 178 4.02 0.15 -7.21
N ALA A 179 4.83 -0.40 -8.14
CA ALA A 179 5.13 0.25 -9.41
C ALA A 179 3.88 0.51 -10.25
N ILE A 180 2.96 -0.46 -10.36
CA ILE A 180 1.71 -0.32 -11.11
C ILE A 180 0.83 0.79 -10.52
N ILE A 181 0.72 0.88 -9.19
CA ILE A 181 -0.03 1.94 -8.51
C ILE A 181 0.56 3.33 -8.82
N LEU A 182 1.89 3.41 -8.91
CA LEU A 182 2.61 4.62 -9.33
C LEU A 182 2.60 4.85 -10.85
N GLY A 183 1.85 4.04 -11.61
CA GLY A 183 1.74 4.13 -13.07
C GLY A 183 2.99 3.67 -13.85
N LYS A 184 3.89 2.93 -13.20
CA LYS A 184 5.08 2.30 -13.81
C LYS A 184 4.78 0.82 -14.08
N PHE A 185 4.60 0.46 -15.35
CA PHE A 185 4.32 -0.93 -15.72
C PHE A 185 5.59 -1.78 -15.84
N PRO A 186 5.52 -3.09 -15.50
CA PRO A 186 6.66 -3.98 -15.57
C PRO A 186 7.15 -4.14 -17.02
N SER A 187 8.47 -4.14 -17.21
CA SER A 187 9.09 -4.39 -18.51
C SER A 187 9.16 -5.88 -18.82
N ASP A 188 9.18 -6.22 -20.10
CA ASP A 188 9.32 -7.61 -20.56
C ASP A 188 10.64 -8.23 -20.07
N VAL A 189 11.70 -7.43 -19.97
CA VAL A 189 13.01 -7.85 -19.43
C VAL A 189 12.90 -8.27 -17.96
N LEU A 190 12.11 -7.56 -17.15
CA LEU A 190 11.89 -7.94 -15.75
C LEU A 190 11.07 -9.22 -15.65
N LEU A 191 10.03 -9.36 -16.48
CA LEU A 191 9.13 -10.51 -16.48
C LEU A 191 9.76 -11.78 -17.07
N ALA A 192 10.75 -11.64 -17.97
CA ALA A 192 11.52 -12.74 -18.54
C ALA A 192 12.49 -13.41 -17.54
N ARG A 193 12.72 -12.80 -16.37
CA ARG A 193 13.61 -13.38 -15.35
C ARG A 193 12.99 -14.64 -14.74
N PRO A 194 13.79 -15.66 -14.38
CA PRO A 194 13.29 -16.94 -13.90
C PRO A 194 12.45 -16.82 -12.61
N GLU A 195 12.79 -15.90 -11.71
CA GLU A 195 12.00 -15.65 -10.49
C GLU A 195 10.62 -15.05 -10.77
N CYS A 196 10.43 -14.37 -11.90
CA CYS A 196 9.19 -13.70 -12.29
C CYS A 196 8.24 -14.63 -13.06
N ALA A 197 8.60 -15.91 -13.24
CA ALA A 197 7.77 -16.89 -13.91
C ALA A 197 6.34 -16.92 -13.33
N GLY A 198 5.35 -16.77 -14.20
CA GLY A 198 3.92 -16.71 -13.85
C GLY A 198 3.43 -15.35 -13.32
N LEU A 199 4.30 -14.41 -12.93
CA LEU A 199 3.87 -13.07 -12.52
C LEU A 199 3.30 -12.27 -13.70
N GLY A 200 3.85 -12.45 -14.91
CA GLY A 200 3.35 -11.81 -16.13
C GLY A 200 1.87 -12.12 -16.38
N GLY A 201 1.47 -13.39 -16.27
CA GLY A 201 0.08 -13.80 -16.45
C GLY A 201 -0.90 -13.21 -15.43
N MET A 202 -0.41 -12.75 -14.28
CA MET A 202 -1.23 -12.14 -13.23
C MET A 202 -1.27 -10.62 -13.36
N PHE A 203 -0.13 -9.96 -13.56
CA PHE A 203 -0.04 -8.50 -13.58
C PHE A 203 -0.31 -7.86 -14.95
N LEU A 204 0.02 -8.52 -16.06
CA LEU A 204 -0.19 -7.93 -17.40
C LEU A 204 -1.67 -7.66 -17.72
N PRO A 205 -2.63 -8.53 -17.37
CA PRO A 205 -4.05 -8.21 -17.56
C PRO A 205 -4.49 -6.95 -16.80
N ILE A 206 -3.93 -6.71 -15.61
CA ILE A 206 -4.17 -5.49 -14.83
C ILE A 206 -3.61 -4.27 -15.57
N CYS A 207 -2.36 -4.33 -16.03
CA CYS A 207 -1.74 -3.23 -16.77
C CYS A 207 -2.51 -2.90 -18.07
N HIS A 208 -2.98 -3.93 -18.78
CA HIS A 208 -3.79 -3.78 -19.98
C HIS A 208 -5.12 -3.08 -19.68
N ALA A 209 -5.83 -3.53 -18.64
CA ALA A 209 -7.08 -2.94 -18.21
C ALA A 209 -6.92 -1.46 -17.81
N ILE A 210 -5.88 -1.13 -17.02
CA ILE A 210 -5.55 0.25 -16.64
C ILE A 210 -5.28 1.12 -17.87
N ARG A 211 -4.48 0.62 -18.83
CA ARG A 211 -4.14 1.37 -20.04
C ARG A 211 -5.37 1.69 -20.89
N LEU A 212 -6.32 0.75 -20.96
CA LEU A 212 -7.54 0.90 -21.75
C LEU A 212 -8.69 1.60 -21.02
N GLY A 213 -8.60 1.76 -19.70
CA GLY A 213 -9.73 2.16 -18.86
C GLY A 213 -10.84 1.09 -18.81
N ASP A 214 -10.49 -0.19 -18.95
CA ASP A 214 -11.43 -1.29 -18.99
C ASP A 214 -11.70 -1.84 -17.57
N PHE A 215 -12.77 -1.36 -16.96
CA PHE A 215 -13.19 -1.78 -15.62
C PHE A 215 -13.51 -3.27 -15.54
N ARG A 216 -14.13 -3.83 -16.58
CA ARG A 216 -14.51 -5.23 -16.63
C ARG A 216 -13.31 -6.15 -16.80
N GLY A 217 -12.41 -5.81 -17.72
CA GLY A 217 -11.12 -6.48 -17.87
C GLY A 217 -10.32 -6.47 -16.56
N PHE A 218 -10.38 -5.38 -15.80
CA PHE A 218 -9.77 -5.29 -14.48
C PHE A 218 -10.42 -6.23 -13.45
N ARG A 219 -11.76 -6.30 -13.38
CA ARG A 219 -12.48 -7.24 -12.50
C ARG A 219 -12.14 -8.69 -12.82
N ARG A 220 -12.08 -9.04 -14.11
CA ARG A 220 -11.60 -10.37 -14.55
C ARG A 220 -10.14 -10.61 -14.18
N ALA A 221 -9.29 -9.60 -14.29
CA ALA A 221 -7.88 -9.71 -13.87
C ALA A 221 -7.70 -9.89 -12.35
N LEU A 222 -8.62 -9.37 -11.53
CA LEU A 222 -8.65 -9.62 -10.09
C LEU A 222 -9.36 -10.94 -9.71
N GLY A 223 -10.07 -11.57 -10.65
CA GLY A 223 -10.89 -12.75 -10.41
C GLY A 223 -12.22 -12.46 -9.71
N ASP A 224 -12.71 -11.21 -9.80
CA ASP A 224 -14.07 -10.85 -9.36
C ASP A 224 -15.13 -11.36 -10.37
N GLU A 225 -14.76 -11.44 -11.65
CA GLU A 225 -15.57 -11.99 -12.74
C GLU A 225 -14.76 -12.99 -13.57
N GLY A 226 -15.45 -13.89 -14.27
CA GLY A 226 -14.84 -14.80 -15.24
C GLY A 226 -14.58 -16.23 -14.72
N PRO A 227 -14.06 -17.11 -15.58
CA PRO A 227 -14.03 -18.56 -15.33
C PRO A 227 -12.88 -19.05 -14.44
N ASP A 228 -11.98 -18.16 -13.99
CA ASP A 228 -10.76 -18.51 -13.24
C ASP A 228 -10.92 -18.28 -11.72
N PRO A 229 -11.52 -19.21 -10.94
CA PRO A 229 -11.72 -19.03 -9.50
C PRO A 229 -10.40 -18.93 -8.70
N GLY A 230 -9.32 -19.52 -9.22
CA GLY A 230 -8.00 -19.51 -8.56
C GLY A 230 -7.32 -18.15 -8.53
N ARG A 231 -7.72 -17.21 -9.40
CA ARG A 231 -7.04 -15.91 -9.55
C ARG A 231 -7.27 -15.01 -8.35
N LYS A 232 -8.52 -14.90 -7.88
CA LYS A 232 -8.87 -14.14 -6.67
C LYS A 232 -8.15 -14.70 -5.44
N GLN A 233 -8.10 -16.02 -5.32
CA GLN A 233 -7.43 -16.70 -4.21
C GLN A 233 -5.92 -16.41 -4.18
N PHE A 234 -5.26 -16.28 -5.34
CA PHE A 234 -3.86 -15.85 -5.40
C PHE A 234 -3.70 -14.45 -4.81
N TRP A 235 -4.50 -13.48 -5.24
CA TRP A 235 -4.37 -12.10 -4.79
C TRP A 235 -4.62 -11.95 -3.29
N ILE A 236 -5.60 -12.69 -2.76
CA ILE A 236 -5.90 -12.76 -1.33
C ILE A 236 -4.71 -13.37 -0.56
N ARG A 237 -4.16 -14.50 -1.02
CA ARG A 237 -2.99 -15.14 -0.38
C ARG A 237 -1.73 -14.27 -0.41
N THR A 238 -1.61 -13.42 -1.43
CA THR A 238 -0.50 -12.44 -1.52
C THR A 238 -0.81 -11.13 -0.80
N GLU A 239 -2.01 -10.96 -0.24
CA GLU A 239 -2.45 -9.74 0.47
C GLU A 239 -2.42 -8.49 -0.43
N LEU A 240 -2.54 -8.68 -1.76
CA LEU A 240 -2.52 -7.60 -2.76
C LEU A 240 -3.91 -7.23 -3.28
N TYR A 241 -4.91 -8.10 -3.08
CA TYR A 241 -6.24 -7.96 -3.66
C TYR A 241 -6.86 -6.59 -3.37
N LEU A 242 -6.99 -6.23 -2.08
CA LEU A 242 -7.69 -5.02 -1.68
C LEU A 242 -6.95 -3.75 -2.14
N ILE A 243 -5.62 -3.72 -1.98
CA ILE A 243 -4.81 -2.56 -2.34
C ILE A 243 -4.84 -2.33 -3.85
N LEU A 244 -4.67 -3.38 -4.67
CA LEU A 244 -4.79 -3.26 -6.12
C LEU A 244 -6.20 -2.82 -6.53
N LYS A 245 -7.23 -3.43 -5.94
CA LYS A 245 -8.64 -3.13 -6.22
C LYS A 245 -9.03 -1.69 -5.93
N LEU A 246 -8.53 -1.09 -4.84
CA LEU A 246 -8.83 0.29 -4.46
C LEU A 246 -7.93 1.28 -5.19
N ARG A 247 -6.61 1.07 -5.17
CA ARG A 247 -5.64 2.07 -5.64
C ARG A 247 -5.55 2.14 -7.17
N CYS A 248 -5.96 1.11 -7.91
CA CYS A 248 -5.97 1.15 -9.37
C CYS A 248 -7.23 1.81 -9.96
N GLN A 249 -8.28 2.09 -9.17
CA GLN A 249 -9.54 2.66 -9.71
C GLN A 249 -9.32 4.04 -10.34
N ILE A 250 -8.57 4.90 -9.67
CA ILE A 250 -8.22 6.24 -10.19
C ILE A 250 -7.48 6.13 -11.54
N LEU A 251 -6.64 5.09 -11.71
CA LEU A 251 -5.91 4.86 -12.96
C LEU A 251 -6.82 4.36 -14.09
N LEU A 252 -7.81 3.52 -13.77
CA LEU A 252 -8.83 3.05 -14.72
C LEU A 252 -9.68 4.22 -15.21
N TRP A 253 -10.17 5.06 -14.30
CA TRP A 253 -10.92 6.27 -14.65
C TRP A 253 -10.10 7.21 -15.52
N ARG A 254 -8.82 7.44 -15.19
CA ARG A 254 -7.92 8.20 -16.06
C ARG A 254 -7.79 7.58 -17.46
N GLY A 255 -7.64 6.26 -17.54
CA GLY A 255 -7.58 5.52 -18.80
C GLY A 255 -8.85 5.68 -19.64
N LEU A 256 -10.02 5.59 -18.99
CA LEU A 256 -11.33 5.76 -19.62
C LEU A 256 -11.47 7.16 -20.21
N VAL A 257 -11.22 8.19 -19.41
CA VAL A 257 -11.36 9.59 -19.85
C VAL A 257 -10.39 9.90 -20.99
N ARG A 258 -9.16 9.38 -20.92
CA ARG A 258 -8.18 9.51 -22.00
C ARG A 258 -8.67 8.84 -23.29
N ARG A 259 -9.25 7.64 -23.19
CA ARG A 259 -9.77 6.91 -24.34
C ARG A 259 -11.00 7.60 -24.94
N ALA A 260 -11.92 8.06 -24.11
CA ALA A 260 -13.08 8.85 -24.53
C ALA A 260 -12.63 10.12 -25.28
N TYR A 261 -11.62 10.82 -24.75
CA TYR A 261 -11.02 11.97 -25.42
C TYR A 261 -10.41 11.61 -26.80
N LEU A 262 -9.65 10.51 -26.89
CA LEU A 262 -9.04 10.08 -28.15
C LEU A 262 -10.07 9.68 -29.21
N LEU A 263 -11.19 9.06 -28.82
CA LEU A 263 -12.25 8.64 -29.73
C LEU A 263 -13.15 9.79 -30.19
N THR A 264 -13.43 10.75 -29.30
CA THR A 264 -14.25 11.93 -29.62
C THR A 264 -13.48 13.03 -30.34
N ARG A 265 -12.14 12.93 -30.42
CA ARG A 265 -11.33 13.87 -31.18
C ARG A 265 -11.58 13.65 -32.67
N PRO A 266 -12.07 14.65 -33.43
CA PRO A 266 -12.20 14.50 -34.87
C PRO A 266 -10.82 14.29 -35.49
N GLU A 267 -10.68 13.27 -36.35
CA GLU A 267 -9.56 13.18 -37.28
C GLU A 267 -9.44 14.51 -38.01
N GLN A 268 -8.21 15.00 -38.15
CA GLN A 268 -7.90 16.31 -38.69
C GLN A 268 -8.22 16.38 -40.19
N THR A 269 -9.49 16.48 -40.57
CA THR A 269 -9.90 16.97 -41.89
C THR A 269 -10.01 18.50 -41.79
N GLY A 270 -8.85 19.16 -41.89
CA GLY A 270 -8.73 20.57 -42.28
C GLY A 270 -9.10 21.68 -41.29
N MET A 271 -9.95 21.46 -40.27
CA MET A 271 -10.45 22.56 -39.43
C MET A 271 -10.04 22.38 -37.96
N ARG A 272 -8.89 22.95 -37.56
CA ARG A 272 -8.54 23.09 -36.13
C ARG A 272 -9.56 24.00 -35.45
N ARG A 273 -10.45 23.44 -34.62
CA ARG A 273 -11.31 24.25 -33.73
C ARG A 273 -10.42 25.15 -32.87
N LYS A 274 -10.63 26.48 -32.93
CA LYS A 274 -9.98 27.48 -32.09
C LYS A 274 -10.57 27.42 -30.67
N GLY A 275 -10.22 26.38 -29.91
CA GLY A 275 -10.67 26.23 -28.53
C GLY A 275 -9.90 25.14 -27.78
N PRO A 276 -9.89 25.17 -26.44
CA PRO A 276 -9.37 24.05 -25.67
C PRO A 276 -10.18 22.78 -26.00
N PRO A 277 -9.56 21.59 -26.02
CA PRO A 277 -10.27 20.34 -26.23
C PRO A 277 -11.34 20.13 -25.16
N THR A 278 -12.56 19.82 -25.57
CA THR A 278 -13.69 19.58 -24.67
C THR A 278 -14.23 18.17 -24.83
N LEU A 279 -14.62 17.54 -23.72
CA LEU A 279 -15.25 16.24 -23.68
C LEU A 279 -16.56 16.33 -22.89
N ASP A 280 -17.68 15.99 -23.53
CA ASP A 280 -18.98 15.95 -22.86
C ASP A 280 -19.01 14.84 -21.82
N MET A 281 -19.52 15.15 -20.61
CA MET A 281 -19.66 14.21 -19.51
C MET A 281 -20.56 13.04 -19.88
N ARG A 282 -21.57 13.27 -20.73
CA ARG A 282 -22.48 12.22 -21.21
C ARG A 282 -21.74 11.10 -21.95
N ASN A 283 -20.72 11.46 -22.75
CA ASN A 283 -19.92 10.47 -23.47
C ASN A 283 -19.12 9.58 -22.50
N ILE A 284 -18.59 10.17 -21.43
CA ILE A 284 -17.86 9.43 -20.40
C ILE A 284 -18.82 8.50 -19.65
N LEU A 285 -20.01 8.98 -19.31
CA LEU A 285 -21.06 8.20 -18.65
C LEU A 285 -21.49 6.98 -19.48
N ILE A 286 -21.76 7.17 -20.78
CA ILE A 286 -22.15 6.08 -21.69
C ILE A 286 -21.06 5.01 -21.73
N LEU A 287 -19.79 5.42 -21.89
CA LEU A 287 -18.66 4.50 -21.91
C LEU A 287 -18.46 3.79 -20.57
N ALA A 288 -18.62 4.51 -19.45
CA ALA A 288 -18.52 3.94 -18.11
C ALA A 288 -19.63 2.89 -17.90
N ARG A 289 -20.89 3.20 -18.22
CA ARG A 289 -22.01 2.25 -18.14
C ARG A 289 -21.76 1.01 -18.99
N PHE A 290 -21.30 1.19 -20.23
CA PHE A 290 -20.98 0.07 -21.12
C PHE A 290 -19.89 -0.85 -20.54
N LEU A 291 -18.84 -0.28 -19.95
CA LEU A 291 -17.73 -1.05 -19.39
C LEU A 291 -18.01 -1.59 -17.98
N HIS A 292 -19.00 -1.06 -17.28
CA HIS A 292 -19.43 -1.57 -15.98
C HIS A 292 -20.52 -2.64 -16.07
N GLY A 293 -21.33 -2.66 -17.14
CA GLY A 293 -22.47 -3.56 -17.31
C GLY A 293 -22.15 -5.06 -17.42
N PRO A 294 -23.16 -5.94 -17.19
CA PRO A 294 -23.01 -7.40 -17.27
C PRO A 294 -22.78 -7.90 -18.71
N GLU A 295 -22.37 -9.17 -18.86
CA GLU A 295 -21.89 -9.79 -20.11
C GLU A 295 -22.89 -9.88 -21.29
N ARG A 296 -24.12 -9.38 -21.14
CA ARG A 296 -25.15 -9.50 -22.16
C ARG A 296 -25.94 -8.21 -22.35
N VAL A 297 -25.60 -7.50 -23.41
CA VAL A 297 -26.61 -6.91 -24.30
C VAL A 297 -26.11 -7.24 -25.70
N ASP A 298 -26.89 -8.03 -26.44
CA ASP A 298 -26.69 -8.20 -27.88
C ASP A 298 -26.69 -6.81 -28.51
N ASN A 299 -25.56 -6.44 -29.12
CA ASN A 299 -25.37 -5.29 -30.00
C ASN A 299 -25.98 -3.93 -29.52
N PRO A 300 -25.19 -2.96 -29.01
CA PRO A 300 -25.70 -1.69 -28.48
C PRO A 300 -26.32 -0.74 -29.52
N LEU A 301 -26.36 -1.12 -30.80
CA LEU A 301 -27.07 -0.39 -31.87
C LEU A 301 -28.56 -0.74 -31.96
N PHE A 302 -29.01 -1.79 -31.27
CA PHE A 302 -30.43 -2.09 -31.12
C PHE A 302 -30.80 -1.91 -29.66
N LEU A 303 -31.15 -0.68 -29.29
CA LEU A 303 -31.92 -0.40 -28.09
C LEU A 303 -33.32 -1.01 -28.30
N GLY A 304 -33.44 -2.32 -28.12
CA GLY A 304 -34.73 -2.99 -28.02
C GLY A 304 -35.50 -2.44 -26.82
N GLU A 305 -36.81 -2.28 -27.02
CA GLU A 305 -37.84 -1.73 -26.12
C GLU A 305 -37.88 -2.36 -24.71
N GLY A 306 -36.86 -2.15 -23.88
CA GLY A 306 -36.77 -2.73 -22.54
C GLY A 306 -36.46 -1.73 -21.42
N PHE A 307 -36.27 -0.45 -21.73
CA PHE A 307 -36.08 0.60 -20.71
C PHE A 307 -37.24 1.57 -20.76
N HIS A 308 -38.45 1.08 -20.46
CA HIS A 308 -39.50 1.96 -19.98
C HIS A 308 -39.18 2.36 -18.54
N CYS A 309 -39.03 3.67 -18.35
CA CYS A 309 -38.97 4.29 -17.05
C CYS A 309 -40.37 4.22 -16.44
N ASP A 310 -40.67 3.16 -15.72
CA ASP A 310 -41.82 3.16 -14.83
C ASP A 310 -41.40 3.88 -13.54
N GLU A 311 -41.56 5.21 -13.57
CA GLU A 311 -41.88 5.96 -12.36
C GLU A 311 -43.27 5.47 -11.92
N ASP A 312 -43.39 5.06 -10.66
CA ASP A 312 -44.60 4.61 -9.95
C ASP A 312 -44.89 3.09 -9.97
N SER A 313 -44.23 2.34 -9.06
CA SER A 313 -44.85 1.17 -8.44
C SER A 313 -44.36 0.94 -7.02
N ASP A 314 -45.16 1.39 -6.05
CA ASP A 314 -45.11 0.94 -4.66
C ASP A 314 -45.42 -0.57 -4.62
N THR A 315 -44.39 -1.40 -4.55
CA THR A 315 -44.53 -2.80 -4.14
C THR A 315 -43.48 -3.12 -3.09
N ASP A 316 -43.94 -3.19 -1.85
CA ASP A 316 -43.28 -3.88 -0.75
C ASP A 316 -42.96 -5.32 -1.18
N SER A 317 -41.70 -5.59 -1.50
CA SER A 317 -41.16 -6.94 -1.69
C SER A 317 -39.81 -7.00 -0.99
N ASP A 318 -39.86 -7.59 0.20
CA ASP A 318 -38.81 -8.19 1.05
C ASP A 318 -37.33 -7.86 0.73
N PRO A 319 -36.58 -7.23 1.67
CA PRO A 319 -35.16 -6.94 1.54
C PRO A 319 -34.32 -8.18 1.88
N GLY A 320 -34.26 -9.14 0.96
CA GLY A 320 -33.46 -10.36 1.09
C GLY A 320 -32.67 -10.67 -0.17
N ASP A 321 -31.37 -10.34 -0.14
CA ASP A 321 -30.31 -10.86 -1.01
C ASP A 321 -30.40 -10.57 -2.52
N ASP A 322 -30.35 -9.29 -2.89
CA ASP A 322 -29.67 -8.89 -4.12
C ASP A 322 -28.14 -8.91 -3.90
N GLU A 323 -27.56 -10.11 -3.82
CA GLU A 323 -26.11 -10.36 -3.77
C GLU A 323 -25.38 -9.99 -5.08
N THR A 324 -25.99 -9.13 -5.91
CA THR A 324 -25.36 -8.50 -7.08
C THR A 324 -24.84 -7.08 -6.78
N SER A 325 -25.01 -6.62 -5.53
CA SER A 325 -24.71 -5.25 -5.06
C SER A 325 -23.24 -4.98 -4.71
N TYR A 326 -22.34 -5.16 -5.69
CA TYR A 326 -21.02 -4.50 -5.61
C TYR A 326 -20.51 -3.95 -6.96
N TYR A 327 -21.07 -4.39 -8.09
CA TYR A 327 -20.72 -3.83 -9.41
C TYR A 327 -21.92 -3.56 -10.33
N GLY A 328 -23.16 -3.67 -9.84
CA GLY A 328 -24.41 -3.27 -10.50
C GLY A 328 -24.82 -1.81 -10.26
N LEU A 329 -23.85 -0.89 -10.16
CA LEU A 329 -24.13 0.53 -9.93
C LEU A 329 -24.87 1.11 -11.14
N ARG A 330 -26.09 1.65 -10.90
CA ARG A 330 -26.69 2.65 -11.78
C ARG A 330 -25.78 3.89 -11.73
N LEU A 331 -24.73 3.90 -12.55
CA LEU A 331 -23.85 5.05 -12.66
C LEU A 331 -24.66 6.25 -13.13
N GLU A 332 -24.63 7.33 -12.36
CA GLU A 332 -25.25 8.60 -12.71
C GLU A 332 -24.21 9.62 -13.14
N THR A 333 -24.67 10.73 -13.71
CA THR A 333 -23.79 11.83 -14.12
C THR A 333 -22.96 12.36 -12.94
N VAL A 334 -23.54 12.36 -11.73
CA VAL A 334 -22.87 12.83 -10.50
C VAL A 334 -21.68 11.95 -10.13
N ASP A 335 -21.78 10.62 -10.26
CA ASP A 335 -20.68 9.70 -9.95
C ASP A 335 -19.46 9.95 -10.86
N VAL A 336 -19.74 10.17 -12.15
CA VAL A 336 -18.70 10.47 -13.14
C VAL A 336 -18.08 11.83 -12.88
N GLU A 337 -18.90 12.83 -12.51
CA GLU A 337 -18.41 14.16 -12.12
C GLU A 337 -17.48 14.04 -10.90
N CYS A 338 -17.85 13.31 -9.85
CA CYS A 338 -17.03 13.06 -8.66
C CYS A 338 -15.71 12.35 -9.00
N ALA A 339 -15.74 11.34 -9.89
CA ALA A 339 -14.55 10.65 -10.35
C ALA A 339 -13.59 11.60 -11.10
N ILE A 340 -14.12 12.48 -11.95
CA ILE A 340 -13.31 13.43 -12.71
C ILE A 340 -12.79 14.55 -11.82
N ILE A 341 -13.58 15.05 -10.86
CA ILE A 341 -13.10 15.99 -9.85
C ILE A 341 -11.89 15.40 -9.13
N SER A 342 -11.96 14.13 -8.71
CA SER A 342 -10.84 13.44 -8.07
C SER A 342 -9.59 13.36 -8.96
N LEU A 343 -9.77 13.14 -10.27
CA LEU A 343 -8.68 13.12 -11.25
C LEU A 343 -8.05 14.50 -11.47
N LEU A 344 -8.86 15.56 -11.46
CA LEU A 344 -8.41 16.93 -11.63
C LEU A 344 -7.65 17.42 -10.39
N ASP A 345 -8.22 17.19 -9.20
CA ASP A 345 -7.65 17.59 -7.91
C ASP A 345 -6.27 16.96 -7.69
N GLN A 346 -6.18 15.64 -7.87
CA GLN A 346 -4.91 14.92 -7.76
C GLN A 346 -3.97 15.16 -8.95
N GLY A 347 -4.39 15.89 -9.99
CA GLY A 347 -3.57 16.25 -11.15
C GLY A 347 -3.32 15.12 -12.16
N PHE A 348 -4.08 14.03 -12.07
CA PHE A 348 -4.08 12.93 -13.06
C PHE A 348 -4.57 13.38 -14.44
N ILE A 349 -5.41 14.41 -14.46
CA ILE A 349 -5.89 15.12 -15.65
C ILE A 349 -5.72 16.62 -15.39
N ARG A 350 -5.28 17.37 -16.40
CA ARG A 350 -5.21 18.84 -16.35
C ARG A 350 -6.37 19.45 -17.12
N GLY A 351 -7.17 20.27 -16.46
CA GLY A 351 -8.37 20.86 -17.03
C GLY A 351 -9.29 21.43 -15.95
N TYR A 352 -10.53 21.69 -16.33
CA TYR A 352 -11.60 22.09 -15.42
C TYR A 352 -12.95 21.63 -15.96
N ILE A 353 -13.95 21.55 -15.08
CA ILE A 353 -15.33 21.24 -15.47
C ILE A 353 -16.07 22.57 -15.70
N ALA A 354 -16.65 22.73 -16.88
CA ALA A 354 -17.53 23.86 -17.21
C ALA A 354 -18.99 23.38 -17.21
N ARG A 355 -19.87 24.07 -16.49
CA ARG A 355 -21.31 23.80 -16.53
C ARG A 355 -21.95 24.62 -17.64
N GLN A 356 -22.53 23.94 -18.62
CA GLN A 356 -23.25 24.56 -19.74
C GLN A 356 -24.74 24.19 -19.66
N SER A 357 -25.58 24.87 -20.44
CA SER A 357 -27.02 24.57 -20.51
C SER A 357 -27.31 23.14 -20.99
N SER A 358 -26.41 22.54 -21.78
CA SER A 358 -26.49 21.14 -22.23
C SER A 358 -25.99 20.12 -21.21
N GLY A 359 -25.37 20.56 -20.10
CA GLY A 359 -24.78 19.69 -19.08
C GLY A 359 -23.31 20.04 -18.76
N PRO A 360 -22.69 19.31 -17.81
CA PRO A 360 -21.28 19.49 -17.48
C PRO A 360 -20.37 19.01 -18.61
N VAL A 361 -19.32 19.77 -18.89
CA VAL A 361 -18.33 19.47 -19.94
C VAL A 361 -16.93 19.56 -19.33
N LEU A 362 -16.10 18.54 -19.57
CA LEU A 362 -14.70 18.54 -19.19
C LEU A 362 -13.89 19.32 -20.23
N VAL A 363 -13.31 20.45 -19.82
CA VAL A 363 -12.38 21.25 -20.63
C VAL A 363 -10.97 20.85 -20.29
N LEU A 364 -10.27 20.24 -21.25
CA LEU A 364 -8.92 19.72 -21.09
C LEU A 364 -7.86 20.80 -21.42
N GLY A 365 -6.71 20.71 -20.76
CA GLY A 365 -5.55 21.56 -21.06
C GLY A 365 -5.12 21.44 -22.54
N LYS A 366 -4.71 22.56 -23.15
CA LYS A 366 -4.27 22.60 -24.56
C LYS A 366 -3.03 21.73 -24.82
N SER A 367 -2.13 21.67 -23.84
CA SER A 367 -0.92 20.87 -23.83
C SER A 367 -0.92 20.00 -22.58
N ASP A 368 -0.52 18.74 -22.73
CA ASP A 368 -0.33 17.80 -21.62
C ASP A 368 -1.55 17.63 -20.69
N ALA A 369 -2.73 17.43 -21.28
CA ALA A 369 -3.97 17.17 -20.53
C ALA A 369 -3.92 15.89 -19.68
N PHE A 370 -3.03 14.95 -20.01
CA PHE A 370 -2.87 13.66 -19.33
C PHE A 370 -1.39 13.41 -19.01
N PRO A 371 -0.84 14.07 -17.99
CA PRO A 371 0.56 13.91 -17.61
C PRO A 371 0.88 12.44 -17.27
N PRO A 372 2.12 11.96 -17.48
CA PRO A 372 2.47 10.61 -17.09
C PRO A 372 2.32 10.44 -15.58
N VAL A 373 1.62 9.38 -15.17
CA VAL A 373 1.25 9.14 -13.76
C VAL A 373 2.47 9.12 -12.84
N ALA A 374 3.58 8.55 -13.32
CA ALA A 374 4.82 8.46 -12.54
C ALA A 374 5.43 9.83 -12.18
N GLU A 375 5.10 10.91 -12.90
CA GLU A 375 5.60 12.26 -12.62
C GLU A 375 4.84 12.93 -11.47
N LEU A 376 3.59 12.50 -11.21
CA LEU A 376 2.75 13.05 -10.15
C LEU A 376 3.28 12.74 -8.75
N TYR A 377 4.16 11.75 -8.65
CA TYR A 377 4.74 11.25 -7.41
C TYR A 377 6.21 11.69 -7.21
N ARG A 378 6.74 12.61 -8.03
CA ARG A 378 8.04 13.22 -7.74
C ARG A 378 7.90 14.24 -6.60
N GLU A 379 8.92 14.31 -5.75
CA GLU A 379 8.97 15.00 -4.45
C GLU A 379 8.61 16.50 -4.48
N GLU A 380 8.54 17.15 -5.65
CA GLU A 380 8.27 18.60 -5.77
C GLU A 380 6.83 19.03 -5.43
N ARG A 381 5.89 18.10 -5.21
CA ARG A 381 4.49 18.45 -4.90
C ARG A 381 4.15 18.43 -3.41
N PHE A 382 5.01 17.85 -2.57
CA PHE A 382 4.83 17.79 -1.11
C PHE A 382 6.18 18.12 -0.46
N PRO A 383 6.44 19.37 -0.03
CA PRO A 383 7.66 19.72 0.68
C PRO A 383 7.83 18.82 1.92
N GLU A 384 9.08 18.53 2.28
CA GLU A 384 9.48 17.62 3.37
C GLU A 384 8.84 17.93 4.74
N GLU A 385 8.24 19.12 4.89
CA GLU A 385 7.50 19.54 6.09
C GLU A 385 6.19 18.74 6.30
N ASP A 386 5.60 18.15 5.26
CA ASP A 386 4.43 17.25 5.37
C ASP A 386 4.83 15.78 5.67
N ILE A 387 6.13 15.49 5.81
CA ILE A 387 6.62 14.27 6.48
C ILE A 387 6.56 14.50 8.01
N MET A 388 5.46 15.06 8.49
CA MET A 388 5.07 14.90 9.88
C MET A 388 4.81 13.41 10.08
N GLU A 389 5.48 12.86 11.10
CA GLU A 389 5.16 11.59 11.72
C GLU A 389 3.67 11.30 11.60
N SER A 390 3.32 10.18 10.95
CA SER A 390 1.98 9.66 11.09
C SER A 390 1.83 9.19 12.54
N ASP A 391 1.51 10.13 13.43
CA ASP A 391 0.88 9.87 14.70
C ASP A 391 -0.44 9.19 14.36
N TYR A 392 -0.37 7.87 14.32
CA TYR A 392 -1.52 7.01 14.17
C TYR A 392 -2.29 7.05 15.50
N GLU A 393 -2.94 8.17 15.81
CA GLU A 393 -3.90 8.23 16.90
C GLU A 393 -5.09 7.35 16.54
N GLY A 394 -5.32 6.35 17.40
CA GLY A 394 -6.33 5.33 17.20
C GLY A 394 -7.75 5.89 17.10
N GLY A 395 -8.46 5.49 16.05
CA GLY A 395 -9.93 5.56 16.01
C GLY A 395 -10.58 4.64 17.05
N PRO A 396 -11.89 4.80 17.31
CA PRO A 396 -12.51 4.67 18.62
C PRO A 396 -12.87 3.21 18.98
N PHE A 397 -11.89 2.32 19.06
CA PHE A 397 -12.02 0.98 19.65
C PHE A 397 -10.74 0.56 20.38
N SER A 398 -10.06 1.50 21.03
CA SER A 398 -8.97 1.17 21.95
C SER A 398 -9.56 0.76 23.31
N ALA A 399 -9.78 -0.54 23.49
CA ALA A 399 -10.07 -1.09 24.81
C ALA A 399 -8.84 -0.91 25.72
N HIS A 400 -9.08 -0.26 26.86
CA HIS A 400 -8.15 -0.03 27.94
C HIS A 400 -7.35 -1.28 28.34
N ILE A 401 -6.02 -1.19 28.27
CA ILE A 401 -5.14 -1.94 29.17
C ILE A 401 -4.54 -0.94 30.14
N ALA A 402 -5.05 -0.96 31.36
CA ALA A 402 -4.63 -0.12 32.47
C ALA A 402 -3.23 -0.50 32.96
N SER A 403 -2.41 0.51 33.26
CA SER A 403 -1.31 0.39 34.22
C SER A 403 -1.61 1.30 35.40
N ALA A 404 -1.92 0.69 36.54
CA ALA A 404 -1.99 1.36 37.82
C ALA A 404 -0.58 1.61 38.36
N VAL A 405 -0.22 2.87 38.63
CA VAL A 405 0.67 3.28 39.74
C VAL A 405 0.28 4.71 40.15
N ALA A 406 0.14 4.89 41.46
CA ALA A 406 -0.31 6.09 42.17
C ALA A 406 0.68 7.27 42.13
N SER A 407 0.17 8.51 42.25
CA SER A 407 0.41 9.43 43.40
C SER A 407 0.43 10.92 43.01
N GLY A 408 -0.43 11.73 43.67
CA GLY A 408 -0.34 13.19 43.84
C GLY A 408 -0.64 14.04 42.60
N GLY A 409 -1.54 15.04 42.57
CA GLY A 409 -2.15 15.85 43.61
C GLY A 409 -2.21 17.29 43.09
N GLY A 410 -3.41 17.86 42.97
CA GLY A 410 -3.63 19.32 42.91
C GLY A 410 -3.58 20.01 41.54
N ASN A 411 -4.75 20.17 40.92
CA ASN A 411 -5.02 21.19 39.91
C ASN A 411 -5.06 22.59 40.54
N VAL A 412 -4.34 23.56 39.97
CA VAL A 412 -4.73 24.98 40.02
C VAL A 412 -4.57 25.56 38.62
N VAL A 413 -5.71 25.82 37.99
CA VAL A 413 -5.83 26.48 36.69
C VAL A 413 -5.60 27.98 36.89
N ARG A 414 -4.62 28.56 36.19
CA ARG A 414 -4.56 30.01 35.94
C ARG A 414 -4.88 30.28 34.46
N LEU A 415 -6.07 30.82 34.22
CA LEU A 415 -6.50 31.38 32.95
C LEU A 415 -6.06 32.85 32.87
N SER A 416 -5.22 33.22 31.91
CA SER A 416 -5.13 34.62 31.41
C SER A 416 -4.22 34.77 30.19
N GLY A 417 -4.81 35.22 29.07
CA GLY A 417 -4.16 35.80 27.88
C GLY A 417 -3.43 34.79 27.00
N VAL A 418 -3.53 34.77 25.67
CA VAL A 418 -3.61 35.87 24.72
C VAL A 418 -4.17 35.34 23.39
N LYS A 419 -4.89 36.21 22.66
CA LYS A 419 -5.56 35.97 21.37
C LYS A 419 -4.59 35.68 20.20
N PRO A 420 -5.08 35.06 19.11
CA PRO A 420 -4.29 34.68 17.94
C PRO A 420 -3.90 35.90 17.08
N ILE A 421 -2.80 35.79 16.34
CA ILE A 421 -2.39 36.78 15.34
C ILE A 421 -2.25 36.15 13.95
N GLY A 422 -2.93 36.78 13.01
CA GLY A 422 -2.72 36.74 11.57
C GLY A 422 -3.18 38.08 10.98
N PHE A 423 -2.41 38.59 10.00
CA PHE A 423 -2.69 39.65 9.03
C PHE A 423 -2.69 41.13 9.46
N LYS A 424 -1.61 41.86 9.14
CA LYS A 424 -1.43 42.72 7.94
C LYS A 424 -0.24 43.67 8.14
N GLY A 425 0.66 43.68 7.17
CA GLY A 425 1.85 44.51 7.09
C GLY A 425 2.80 43.90 6.08
#